data_AF-A0A3B3TMY9-F1
#
_entry.id   AF-A0A3B3TMY9-F1
#
_cell.length_a   1.000
_cell.length_b   1.000
_cell.length_c   1.000
_cell.angle_alpha   90.00
_cell.angle_beta   90.00
_cell.angle_gamma   90.00
#
_symmetry.space_group_name_H-M   'P 1'
#
loop_
_entity.id
_entity.type
_entity.pdbx_description
1 polymer ?
#
loop_
_entity_poly.entity_id
_entity_poly.type
_entity_poly.pdbx_seq_one_letter_code
_entity_poly.pdbx_strand_id
1 'polypeptide(L)'
;FRNSAYALLTFYCKKHYLPLPATKRETSEDCQSCLECSRDNGCVRCPERLFLFLQRKGMSHHGTCLHSCPNGHFGQRGRDVNRCMKCRSSDCELCFSRDFCTKCKPGFKLHKGKCLIQCPEGTFAHQTDCLEVCPLPPLGEWSEWSEWSVCVRDGATCGFRWGKQTRVREYSQSGKATEKASVCSPQRETQRCRMKKKCPTGKRERSHSRPLQKQEVDYSARHSG
;
A
#
# COMPACT_ATOMS: atom_id res chain seq x y z
N PHE A 1 29.94 -4.34 -83.40
CA PHE A 1 29.65 -3.05 -82.73
C PHE A 1 28.37 -3.08 -81.86
N ARG A 2 28.20 -4.06 -80.95
CA ARG A 2 27.01 -4.10 -80.04
C ARG A 2 27.32 -4.43 -78.57
N ASN A 3 28.58 -4.71 -78.21
CA ASN A 3 28.97 -5.12 -76.85
C ASN A 3 29.69 -4.03 -76.03
N SER A 4 29.94 -2.84 -76.58
CA SER A 4 30.68 -1.79 -75.86
C SER A 4 29.79 -0.78 -75.13
N ALA A 5 28.50 -0.71 -75.46
CA ALA A 5 27.56 0.24 -74.83
C ALA A 5 27.06 -0.24 -73.45
N TYR A 6 26.91 -1.55 -73.25
CA TYR A 6 26.47 -2.12 -71.96
C TYR A 6 27.53 -1.98 -70.86
N ALA A 7 28.81 -2.11 -71.21
CA ALA A 7 29.91 -1.98 -70.24
C ALA A 7 30.05 -0.54 -69.70
N LEU A 8 29.84 0.47 -70.55
CA LEU A 8 29.94 1.89 -70.15
C LEU A 8 28.74 2.34 -69.31
N LEU A 9 27.54 1.83 -69.57
CA LEU A 9 26.34 2.10 -68.75
C LEU A 9 26.46 1.50 -67.33
N THR A 10 27.05 0.31 -67.18
CA THR A 10 27.30 -0.29 -65.85
C THR A 10 28.36 0.47 -65.03
N PHE A 11 29.35 1.09 -65.70
CA PHE A 11 30.35 1.92 -65.01
C PHE A 11 29.80 3.29 -64.59
N TYR A 12 28.92 3.89 -65.40
CA TYR A 12 28.26 5.16 -65.06
C TYR A 12 27.27 5.03 -63.89
N CYS A 13 26.52 3.93 -63.78
CA CYS A 13 25.66 3.68 -62.62
C CYS A 13 26.45 3.43 -61.33
N LYS A 14 27.65 2.83 -61.39
CA LYS A 14 28.50 2.67 -60.20
C LYS A 14 29.15 3.97 -59.72
N LYS A 15 29.36 4.96 -60.61
CA LYS A 15 29.97 6.26 -60.25
C LYS A 15 28.97 7.31 -59.76
N HIS A 16 27.68 7.21 -60.13
CA HIS A 16 26.64 8.16 -59.69
C HIS A 16 25.80 7.67 -58.52
N TYR A 17 25.84 6.37 -58.17
CA TYR A 17 25.40 5.90 -56.87
C TYR A 17 26.58 5.95 -55.90
N LEU A 18 26.94 7.17 -55.51
CA LEU A 18 27.65 7.39 -54.25
C LEU A 18 26.88 6.64 -53.16
N PRO A 19 27.52 5.75 -52.36
CA PRO A 19 26.89 5.32 -51.14
C PRO A 19 26.59 6.60 -50.37
N LEU A 20 25.30 6.88 -50.17
CA LEU A 20 24.88 7.89 -49.21
C LEU A 20 25.78 7.69 -48.00
N PRO A 21 26.45 8.74 -47.49
CA PRO A 21 27.21 8.61 -46.26
C PRO A 21 26.24 7.91 -45.32
N ALA A 22 26.66 6.77 -44.75
CA ALA A 22 25.89 6.12 -43.71
C ALA A 22 25.62 7.25 -42.73
N THR A 23 24.41 7.81 -42.80
CA THR A 23 23.90 8.69 -41.78
C THR A 23 24.18 7.81 -40.59
N LYS A 24 25.04 8.28 -39.67
CA LYS A 24 24.91 7.82 -38.30
C LYS A 24 23.44 8.02 -38.05
N ARG A 25 22.66 6.94 -38.23
CA ARG A 25 21.28 6.91 -37.81
C ARG A 25 21.53 7.27 -36.37
N GLU A 26 21.05 8.43 -35.96
CA GLU A 26 20.68 8.63 -34.57
C GLU A 26 19.62 7.56 -34.34
N THR A 27 20.08 6.30 -34.21
CA THR A 27 19.35 5.27 -33.53
C THR A 27 19.29 5.85 -32.15
N SER A 28 18.17 6.47 -31.80
CA SER A 28 17.95 6.78 -30.39
C SER A 28 18.23 5.48 -29.64
N GLU A 29 18.89 5.59 -28.49
CA GLU A 29 19.30 4.43 -27.69
C GLU A 29 18.13 3.45 -27.47
N ASP A 30 16.89 3.95 -27.55
CA ASP A 30 15.63 3.21 -27.53
C ASP A 30 15.51 2.07 -28.54
N CYS A 31 16.18 2.14 -29.70
CA CYS A 31 16.05 1.16 -30.78
C CYS A 31 17.24 0.20 -30.93
N GLN A 32 18.22 0.26 -30.03
CA GLN A 32 19.42 -0.57 -30.11
C GLN A 32 19.17 -2.03 -29.68
N SER A 33 18.14 -2.28 -28.86
CA SER A 33 17.74 -3.61 -28.33
C SER A 33 16.32 -4.03 -28.78
N CYS A 34 15.89 -3.55 -29.94
CA CYS A 34 14.53 -3.72 -30.46
C CYS A 34 14.53 -4.59 -31.73
N LEU A 35 13.50 -5.43 -31.92
CA LEU A 35 13.33 -6.22 -33.15
C LEU A 35 12.75 -5.38 -34.28
N GLU A 36 11.76 -4.54 -33.98
CA GLU A 36 11.07 -3.68 -34.94
C GLU A 36 10.92 -2.27 -34.38
N CYS A 37 11.63 -1.31 -34.97
CA CYS A 37 11.63 0.08 -34.55
C CYS A 37 10.99 0.98 -35.62
N SER A 38 10.15 1.90 -35.18
CA SER A 38 9.61 3.01 -35.96
C SER A 38 10.27 4.31 -35.53
N ARG A 39 10.42 5.25 -36.48
CA ARG A 39 11.03 6.57 -36.19
C ARG A 39 10.20 7.37 -35.18
N ASP A 40 8.87 7.32 -35.31
CA ASP A 40 7.97 8.17 -34.51
C ASP A 40 7.53 7.47 -33.21
N ASN A 41 7.32 6.16 -33.27
CA ASN A 41 6.77 5.37 -32.15
C ASN A 41 7.84 4.63 -31.34
N GLY A 42 9.12 4.73 -31.71
CA GLY A 42 10.19 3.97 -31.08
C GLY A 42 10.05 2.47 -31.34
N CYS A 43 10.41 1.66 -30.35
CA CYS A 43 10.32 0.22 -30.45
C CYS A 43 8.87 -0.29 -30.44
N VAL A 44 8.50 -1.07 -31.46
CA VAL A 44 7.19 -1.70 -31.61
C VAL A 44 7.22 -3.15 -31.12
N ARG A 45 8.33 -3.86 -31.35
CA ARG A 45 8.47 -5.27 -30.95
C ARG A 45 9.80 -5.55 -30.24
N CYS A 46 9.69 -6.11 -29.04
CA CYS A 46 10.83 -6.50 -28.22
C CYS A 46 11.11 -8.00 -28.33
N PRO A 47 12.36 -8.45 -28.13
CA PRO A 47 12.67 -9.85 -27.88
C PRO A 47 11.89 -10.39 -26.68
N GLU A 48 11.59 -11.70 -26.67
CA GLU A 48 10.80 -12.34 -25.61
C GLU A 48 11.40 -12.23 -24.20
N ARG A 49 12.68 -11.93 -24.07
CA ARG A 49 13.34 -11.72 -22.76
C ARG A 49 13.14 -10.32 -22.18
N LEU A 50 12.68 -9.37 -23.00
CA LEU A 50 12.50 -7.97 -22.63
C LEU A 50 11.02 -7.61 -22.53
N PHE A 51 10.73 -6.55 -21.79
CA PHE A 51 9.40 -5.97 -21.66
C PHE A 51 9.31 -4.67 -22.47
N LEU A 52 8.27 -4.56 -23.29
CA LEU A 52 7.92 -3.34 -23.99
C LEU A 52 7.30 -2.34 -23.00
N PHE A 53 7.95 -1.20 -22.81
CA PHE A 53 7.46 -0.07 -22.04
C PHE A 53 7.00 1.03 -22.98
N LEU A 54 5.75 1.49 -22.82
CA LEU A 54 5.17 2.55 -23.64
C LEU A 54 5.12 3.86 -22.82
N GLN A 55 5.93 4.83 -23.20
CA GLN A 55 5.93 6.16 -22.61
C GLN A 55 5.01 7.10 -23.42
N ARG A 56 4.02 7.70 -22.75
CA ARG A 56 3.16 8.72 -23.38
C ARG A 56 3.80 10.10 -23.23
N LYS A 57 4.04 10.80 -24.35
CA LYS A 57 4.45 12.21 -24.37
C LYS A 57 3.43 12.98 -25.21
N GLY A 58 2.49 13.66 -24.55
CA GLY A 58 1.36 14.28 -25.24
C GLY A 58 0.47 13.25 -25.93
N MET A 59 0.31 13.38 -27.25
CA MET A 59 -0.49 12.46 -28.07
C MET A 59 0.32 11.26 -28.63
N SER A 60 1.65 11.32 -28.59
CA SER A 60 2.51 10.24 -29.10
C SER A 60 2.87 9.24 -28.02
N HIS A 61 2.97 7.97 -28.40
CA HIS A 61 3.45 6.88 -27.54
C HIS A 61 4.77 6.39 -28.11
N HIS A 62 5.80 6.39 -27.29
CA HIS A 62 7.12 5.90 -27.65
C HIS A 62 7.42 4.61 -26.89
N GLY A 63 7.81 3.56 -27.60
CA GLY A 63 8.14 2.26 -27.04
C GLY A 63 9.63 2.06 -26.81
N THR A 64 9.97 1.47 -25.68
CA THR A 64 11.36 1.10 -25.31
C THR A 64 11.37 -0.32 -24.74
N CYS A 65 12.38 -1.12 -25.06
CA CYS A 65 12.54 -2.46 -24.48
C CYS A 65 13.39 -2.41 -23.21
N LEU A 66 12.89 -2.96 -22.11
CA LEU A 66 13.57 -2.97 -20.81
C LEU A 66 13.68 -4.40 -20.26
N HIS A 67 14.75 -4.68 -19.51
CA HIS A 67 14.86 -5.93 -18.77
C HIS A 67 13.90 -6.01 -17.58
N SER A 68 13.69 -4.86 -16.92
CA SER A 68 12.81 -4.72 -15.76
C SER A 68 11.96 -3.47 -15.93
N CYS A 69 10.67 -3.56 -15.58
CA CYS A 69 9.76 -2.43 -15.66
C CYS A 69 10.09 -1.36 -14.61
N PRO A 70 9.90 -0.07 -14.93
CA PRO A 70 10.14 1.02 -14.00
C PRO A 70 9.10 1.06 -12.87
N ASN A 71 9.38 1.84 -11.82
CA ASN A 71 8.47 2.02 -10.69
C ASN A 71 7.04 2.40 -11.13
N GLY A 72 6.05 1.90 -10.41
CA GLY A 72 4.63 2.04 -10.75
C GLY A 72 4.17 1.16 -11.92
N HIS A 73 5.03 0.27 -12.43
CA HIS A 73 4.68 -0.71 -13.45
C HIS A 73 5.12 -2.12 -13.06
N PHE A 74 4.39 -3.12 -13.55
CA PHE A 74 4.74 -4.53 -13.43
C PHE A 74 4.88 -5.15 -14.82
N GLY A 75 5.78 -6.14 -14.93
CA GLY A 75 5.97 -6.89 -16.16
C GLY A 75 4.87 -7.93 -16.34
N GLN A 76 4.00 -7.73 -17.33
CA GLN A 76 3.02 -8.73 -17.73
C GLN A 76 3.59 -9.56 -18.88
N ARG A 77 3.64 -10.88 -18.70
CA ARG A 77 4.00 -11.80 -19.78
C ARG A 77 2.75 -12.13 -20.59
N GLY A 78 2.68 -11.60 -21.81
CA GLY A 78 1.62 -11.89 -22.77
C GLY A 78 1.96 -13.11 -23.63
N ARG A 79 1.00 -13.60 -24.42
CA ARG A 79 1.25 -14.68 -25.38
C ARG A 79 2.20 -14.24 -26.50
N ASP A 80 2.08 -12.99 -26.94
CA ASP A 80 2.82 -12.48 -28.10
C ASP A 80 3.90 -11.47 -27.72
N VAL A 81 3.68 -10.65 -26.69
CA VAL A 81 4.62 -9.59 -26.26
C VAL A 81 4.56 -9.43 -24.75
N ASN A 82 5.74 -9.37 -24.13
CA ASN A 82 5.88 -8.99 -22.72
C ASN A 82 5.82 -7.47 -22.61
N ARG A 83 4.98 -6.94 -21.71
CA ARG A 83 4.71 -5.49 -21.62
C ARG A 83 4.77 -5.02 -20.19
N CYS A 84 5.21 -3.78 -19.99
CA CYS A 84 5.11 -3.09 -18.71
C CYS A 84 3.71 -2.47 -18.57
N MET A 85 2.94 -2.97 -17.62
CA MET A 85 1.61 -2.45 -17.29
C MET A 85 1.66 -1.58 -16.04
N LYS A 86 0.85 -0.53 -16.00
CA LYS A 86 0.71 0.31 -14.80
C LYS A 86 0.07 -0.49 -13.65
N CYS A 87 0.59 -0.31 -12.44
CA CYS A 87 -0.06 -0.76 -11.22
C CYS A 87 -1.48 -0.15 -11.11
N ARG A 88 -2.42 -0.84 -10.45
CA ARG A 88 -3.77 -0.29 -10.24
C ARG A 88 -3.76 0.89 -9.26
N SER A 89 -3.05 0.75 -8.14
CA SER A 89 -2.97 1.79 -7.12
C SER A 89 -1.86 2.79 -7.46
N SER A 90 -2.19 4.08 -7.41
CA SER A 90 -1.22 5.19 -7.53
C SER A 90 -0.27 5.29 -6.33
N ASP A 91 -0.65 4.68 -5.22
CA ASP A 91 0.06 4.75 -3.93
C ASP A 91 1.09 3.61 -3.81
N CYS A 92 1.12 2.74 -4.81
CA CYS A 92 2.06 1.64 -4.92
C CYS A 92 3.32 2.07 -5.67
N GLU A 93 4.50 1.82 -5.09
CA GLU A 93 5.79 2.05 -5.73
C GLU A 93 6.19 0.86 -6.62
N LEU A 94 6.02 -0.37 -6.11
CA LEU A 94 6.30 -1.61 -6.82
C LEU A 94 5.12 -2.56 -6.66
N CYS A 95 4.60 -3.08 -7.78
CA CYS A 95 3.57 -4.10 -7.78
C CYS A 95 4.05 -5.37 -8.48
N PHE A 96 3.61 -6.52 -7.98
CA PHE A 96 3.85 -7.82 -8.60
C PHE A 96 2.84 -8.10 -9.70
N SER A 97 1.57 -7.72 -9.46
CA SER A 97 0.48 -7.84 -10.42
C SER A 97 -0.36 -6.58 -10.42
N ARG A 98 -1.38 -6.52 -11.28
CA ARG A 98 -2.30 -5.37 -11.35
C ARG A 98 -2.89 -5.01 -9.98
N ASP A 99 -3.21 -6.02 -9.17
CA ASP A 99 -3.94 -5.86 -7.91
C ASP A 99 -3.08 -6.10 -6.66
N PHE A 100 -1.83 -6.56 -6.83
CA PHE A 100 -0.95 -6.92 -5.73
C PHE A 100 0.29 -6.03 -5.70
N CYS A 101 0.30 -5.11 -4.75
CA CYS A 101 1.44 -4.26 -4.43
C CYS A 101 2.44 -5.01 -3.52
N THR A 102 3.73 -4.84 -3.78
CA THR A 102 4.81 -5.37 -2.94
C THR A 102 5.53 -4.27 -2.16
N LYS A 103 5.49 -3.03 -2.63
CA LYS A 103 6.07 -1.88 -1.93
C LYS A 103 5.21 -0.63 -2.12
N CYS A 104 4.80 -0.03 -1.02
CA CYS A 104 4.03 1.21 -1.01
C CYS A 104 4.93 2.44 -1.04
N LYS A 105 4.39 3.55 -1.55
CA LYS A 105 5.04 4.86 -1.45
C LYS A 105 5.17 5.30 0.01
N PRO A 106 6.12 6.20 0.32
CA PRO A 106 6.27 6.76 1.66
C PRO A 106 4.94 7.36 2.18
N GLY A 107 4.64 7.12 3.45
CA GLY A 107 3.39 7.56 4.09
C GLY A 107 2.25 6.53 4.02
N PHE A 108 2.37 5.49 3.19
CA PHE A 108 1.40 4.40 3.13
C PHE A 108 1.93 3.13 3.78
N LYS A 109 1.00 2.27 4.24
CA LYS A 109 1.26 0.97 4.84
C LYS A 109 0.73 -0.13 3.93
N LEU A 110 1.51 -1.19 3.76
CA LEU A 110 1.13 -2.36 2.97
C LEU A 110 0.25 -3.30 3.80
N HIS A 111 -0.92 -3.64 3.29
CA HIS A 111 -1.83 -4.61 3.88
C HIS A 111 -2.42 -5.50 2.78
N LYS A 112 -2.14 -6.81 2.83
CA LYS A 112 -2.67 -7.82 1.87
C LYS A 112 -2.53 -7.39 0.39
N GLY A 113 -1.37 -6.82 0.04
CA GLY A 113 -1.10 -6.36 -1.32
C GLY A 113 -1.70 -5.00 -1.69
N LYS A 114 -2.27 -4.25 -0.74
CA LYS A 114 -2.82 -2.90 -0.95
C LYS A 114 -2.11 -1.88 -0.08
N CYS A 115 -1.98 -0.66 -0.57
CA CYS A 115 -1.43 0.45 0.19
C CYS A 115 -2.55 1.26 0.84
N LEU A 116 -2.47 1.43 2.16
CA LEU A 116 -3.46 2.14 2.97
C LEU A 116 -2.75 3.21 3.80
N ILE A 117 -3.42 4.34 4.08
CA ILE A 117 -2.86 5.38 4.97
C ILE A 117 -2.88 4.91 6.42
N GLN A 118 -3.94 4.22 6.83
CA GLN A 118 -4.13 3.66 8.16
C GLN A 118 -4.41 2.16 8.06
N CYS A 119 -3.89 1.40 9.02
CA CYS A 119 -4.13 -0.03 9.09
C CYS A 119 -5.57 -0.31 9.56
N PRO A 120 -6.24 -1.32 8.99
CA PRO A 120 -7.61 -1.68 9.37
C PRO A 120 -7.69 -2.16 10.83
N GLU A 121 -8.89 -2.12 11.42
CA GLU A 121 -9.12 -2.61 12.78
C GLU A 121 -8.66 -4.06 12.95
N GLY A 122 -8.04 -4.36 14.08
CA GLY A 122 -7.46 -5.68 14.36
C GLY A 122 -6.05 -5.88 13.82
N THR A 123 -5.46 -4.89 13.16
CA THR A 123 -4.08 -4.96 12.65
C THR A 123 -3.18 -3.87 13.24
N PHE A 124 -1.89 -4.14 13.34
CA PHE A 124 -0.89 -3.26 13.92
C PHE A 124 -0.03 -2.63 12.83
N ALA A 125 0.13 -1.31 12.89
CA ALA A 125 1.05 -0.59 12.02
C ALA A 125 2.49 -0.80 12.50
N HIS A 126 3.28 -1.53 11.74
CA HIS A 126 4.70 -1.75 12.03
C HIS A 126 5.55 -1.31 10.83
N GLN A 127 6.32 -0.23 11.02
CA GLN A 127 7.15 0.37 9.98
C GLN A 127 6.34 0.69 8.71
N THR A 128 6.45 -0.09 7.64
CA THR A 128 5.74 0.08 6.37
C THR A 128 4.60 -0.90 6.15
N ASP A 129 4.33 -1.81 7.08
CA ASP A 129 3.38 -2.89 6.90
C ASP A 129 2.30 -2.90 8.00
N CYS A 130 1.12 -3.42 7.65
CA CYS A 130 0.05 -3.71 8.59
C CYS A 130 0.07 -5.20 8.92
N LEU A 131 0.40 -5.54 10.16
CA LEU A 131 0.53 -6.92 10.61
C LEU A 131 -0.70 -7.36 11.39
N GLU A 132 -1.18 -8.58 11.11
CA GLU A 132 -2.28 -9.21 11.85
C GLU A 132 -1.85 -9.65 13.26
N VAL A 133 -0.57 -9.99 13.40
CA VAL A 133 0.05 -10.37 14.67
C VAL A 133 1.10 -9.32 15.00
N CYS A 134 1.05 -8.82 16.22
CA CYS A 134 2.06 -7.95 16.79
C CYS A 134 3.46 -8.60 16.63
N PRO A 135 4.42 -8.00 15.90
CA PRO A 135 5.76 -8.52 15.74
C PRO A 135 6.51 -8.28 17.05
N LEU A 136 6.38 -9.23 17.96
CA LEU A 136 7.15 -9.25 19.18
C LEU A 136 8.59 -9.64 18.82
N PRO A 137 9.62 -8.88 19.24
CA PRO A 137 10.99 -9.36 19.12
C PRO A 137 11.10 -10.70 19.86
N PRO A 138 11.89 -11.67 19.37
CA PRO A 138 11.98 -13.01 19.96
C PRO A 138 12.50 -13.05 21.41
N LEU A 139 12.88 -11.90 22.00
CA LEU A 139 13.42 -11.76 23.35
C LEU A 139 12.49 -11.06 24.34
N GLY A 140 11.30 -10.59 23.92
CA GLY A 140 10.34 -10.09 24.89
C GLY A 140 9.26 -11.12 25.14
N GLU A 141 9.02 -11.38 26.41
CA GLU A 141 7.90 -12.18 26.86
C GLU A 141 6.74 -11.23 27.16
N TRP A 142 5.51 -11.72 27.01
CA TRP A 142 4.37 -11.00 27.56
C TRP A 142 4.58 -10.83 29.06
N SER A 143 4.27 -9.65 29.59
CA SER A 143 4.25 -9.48 31.04
C SER A 143 3.27 -10.48 31.65
N GLU A 144 3.47 -10.77 32.92
CA GLU A 144 2.45 -11.44 33.71
C GLU A 144 1.12 -10.66 33.61
N TRP A 145 0.02 -11.40 33.64
CA TRP A 145 -1.31 -10.80 33.65
C TRP A 145 -1.50 -9.91 34.88
N SER A 146 -2.09 -8.73 34.69
CA SER A 146 -2.55 -7.95 35.81
C SER A 146 -3.57 -8.74 36.64
N GLU A 147 -3.73 -8.34 37.89
CA GLU A 147 -4.86 -8.76 38.70
C GLU A 147 -6.20 -8.45 38.01
N TRP A 148 -7.20 -9.26 38.30
CA TRP A 148 -8.56 -9.04 37.79
C TRP A 148 -9.13 -7.75 38.36
N SER A 149 -9.71 -6.92 37.48
CA SER A 149 -10.46 -5.75 37.94
C SER A 149 -11.61 -6.16 38.87
N VAL A 150 -12.09 -5.22 39.69
CA VAL A 150 -13.32 -5.41 40.46
C VAL A 150 -14.46 -5.84 39.52
N CYS A 151 -15.31 -6.76 39.98
CA CYS A 151 -16.47 -7.21 39.22
C CYS A 151 -17.50 -6.08 39.12
N VAL A 152 -17.75 -5.58 37.91
CA VAL A 152 -18.66 -4.45 37.66
C VAL A 152 -19.77 -4.86 36.68
N ARG A 153 -20.96 -4.29 36.86
CA ARG A 153 -22.03 -4.27 35.85
C ARG A 153 -22.68 -2.89 35.83
N ASP A 154 -22.68 -2.24 34.66
CA ASP A 154 -23.25 -0.89 34.45
C ASP A 154 -22.74 0.15 35.46
N GLY A 155 -21.43 0.12 35.74
CA GLY A 155 -20.78 1.00 36.73
C GLY A 155 -20.97 0.61 38.20
N ALA A 156 -21.86 -0.35 38.52
CA ALA A 156 -22.11 -0.80 39.88
C ALA A 156 -21.28 -2.05 40.24
N THR A 157 -20.75 -2.10 41.46
CA THR A 157 -19.97 -3.23 42.03
C THR A 157 -20.83 -4.19 42.88
N CYS A 158 -22.11 -3.87 43.09
CA CYS A 158 -23.07 -4.63 43.88
C CYS A 158 -24.50 -4.39 43.36
N GLY A 159 -25.48 -5.12 43.90
CA GLY A 159 -26.90 -5.01 43.48
C GLY A 159 -27.30 -6.02 42.40
N PHE A 160 -26.33 -6.69 41.80
CA PHE A 160 -26.53 -7.65 40.73
C PHE A 160 -25.98 -9.04 41.10
N ARG A 161 -26.43 -10.09 40.41
CA ARG A 161 -25.97 -11.48 40.66
C ARG A 161 -24.65 -11.80 39.92
N TRP A 162 -24.42 -11.14 38.79
CA TRP A 162 -23.32 -11.40 37.88
C TRP A 162 -22.83 -10.09 37.26
N GLY A 163 -21.52 -9.97 37.06
CA GLY A 163 -20.86 -8.86 36.39
C GLY A 163 -19.73 -9.35 35.49
N LYS A 164 -18.89 -8.42 35.06
CA LYS A 164 -17.68 -8.70 34.28
C LYS A 164 -16.46 -8.12 34.98
N GLN A 165 -15.35 -8.84 34.92
CA GLN A 165 -14.04 -8.38 35.33
C GLN A 165 -13.09 -8.48 34.15
N THR A 166 -12.18 -7.52 34.04
CA THR A 166 -11.20 -7.46 32.95
C THR A 166 -9.81 -7.41 33.55
N ARG A 167 -8.87 -8.16 32.96
CA ARG A 167 -7.45 -8.04 33.24
C ARG A 167 -6.70 -7.68 31.97
N VAL A 168 -5.50 -7.13 32.14
CA VAL A 168 -4.69 -6.60 31.06
C VAL A 168 -3.27 -7.11 31.21
N ARG A 169 -2.60 -7.39 30.09
CA ARG A 169 -1.15 -7.61 30.08
C ARG A 169 -0.51 -6.77 28.99
N GLU A 170 0.70 -6.32 29.27
CA GLU A 170 1.50 -5.51 28.37
C GLU A 170 2.69 -6.31 27.88
N TYR A 171 3.34 -5.82 26.84
CA TYR A 171 4.57 -6.42 26.37
C TYR A 171 5.76 -5.76 27.08
N SER A 172 6.47 -6.51 27.92
CA SER A 172 7.62 -5.99 28.64
C SER A 172 8.86 -6.02 27.77
N GLN A 173 9.41 -4.84 27.44
CA GLN A 173 10.74 -4.71 26.84
C GLN A 173 11.77 -4.46 27.95
N SER A 174 12.62 -5.45 28.23
CA SER A 174 13.84 -5.23 29.01
C SER A 174 14.90 -4.59 28.10
N GLY A 175 14.89 -3.26 28.04
CA GLY A 175 15.86 -2.49 27.27
C GLY A 175 15.49 -1.01 27.22
N LYS A 176 16.47 -0.14 27.51
CA LYS A 176 16.32 1.32 27.61
C LYS A 176 15.42 1.89 26.51
N ALA A 177 14.32 2.50 26.94
CA ALA A 177 13.41 3.26 26.10
C ALA A 177 14.17 4.34 25.34
N THR A 178 14.28 4.18 24.03
CA THR A 178 14.33 5.32 23.13
C THR A 178 12.93 5.49 22.57
N GLU A 179 12.44 6.72 22.69
CA GLU A 179 11.08 7.17 22.43
C GLU A 179 10.64 6.90 20.98
N LYS A 180 10.21 5.69 20.64
CA LYS A 180 9.40 5.45 19.44
C LYS A 180 8.37 4.37 19.72
N ALA A 181 7.19 4.86 20.10
CA ALA A 181 5.87 4.26 19.98
C ALA A 181 5.74 2.81 20.49
N SER A 182 4.91 2.64 21.51
CA SER A 182 4.31 1.35 21.88
C SER A 182 3.78 0.65 20.62
N VAL A 183 4.52 -0.35 20.15
CA VAL A 183 4.28 -1.05 18.88
C VAL A 183 2.98 -1.85 18.93
N CYS A 184 2.49 -2.21 20.13
CA CYS A 184 1.30 -3.02 20.30
C CYS A 184 0.44 -2.55 21.48
N SER A 185 -0.87 -2.65 21.29
CA SER A 185 -1.85 -2.37 22.34
C SER A 185 -1.86 -3.48 23.40
N PRO A 186 -2.14 -3.14 24.66
CA PRO A 186 -2.27 -4.13 25.73
C PRO A 186 -3.35 -5.18 25.40
N GLN A 187 -3.05 -6.46 25.65
CA GLN A 187 -4.02 -7.53 25.50
C GLN A 187 -4.99 -7.50 26.68
N ARG A 188 -6.30 -7.56 26.40
CA ARG A 188 -7.37 -7.50 27.40
C ARG A 188 -8.12 -8.82 27.42
N GLU A 189 -8.38 -9.35 28.60
CA GLU A 189 -9.21 -10.54 28.80
C GLU A 189 -10.37 -10.20 29.73
N THR A 190 -11.59 -10.55 29.34
CA THR A 190 -12.79 -10.28 30.13
C THR A 190 -13.50 -11.58 30.45
N GLN A 191 -13.85 -11.77 31.73
CA GLN A 191 -14.62 -12.93 32.17
C GLN A 191 -15.83 -12.55 33.03
N ARG A 192 -16.77 -13.49 33.16
CA ARG A 192 -17.93 -13.36 34.05
C ARG A 192 -17.50 -13.60 35.50
N CYS A 193 -18.03 -12.79 36.40
CA CYS A 193 -17.75 -12.88 37.84
C CYS A 193 -19.05 -12.76 38.64
N ARG A 194 -19.06 -13.34 39.84
CA ARG A 194 -20.23 -13.34 40.73
C ARG A 194 -20.19 -12.10 41.63
N MET A 195 -21.32 -11.40 41.73
CA MET A 195 -21.42 -10.15 42.48
C MET A 195 -22.24 -10.30 43.76
N LYS A 196 -22.05 -9.36 44.70
CA LYS A 196 -22.90 -9.26 45.90
C LYS A 196 -24.25 -8.64 45.53
N LYS A 197 -25.33 -9.40 45.72
CA LYS A 197 -26.71 -8.91 45.49
C LYS A 197 -27.10 -7.77 46.45
N LYS A 198 -26.59 -7.80 47.68
CA LYS A 198 -26.82 -6.74 48.67
C LYS A 198 -25.59 -5.83 48.71
N CYS A 199 -25.81 -4.55 48.42
CA CYS A 199 -24.79 -3.54 48.61
C CYS A 199 -24.59 -3.29 50.12
N PRO A 200 -23.34 -3.12 50.59
CA PRO A 200 -23.11 -2.59 51.93
C PRO A 200 -23.75 -1.21 52.01
N THR A 201 -24.70 -1.02 52.92
CA THR A 201 -25.24 0.30 53.24
C THR A 201 -24.18 1.07 54.02
N GLY A 202 -23.23 1.68 53.29
CA GLY A 202 -22.46 2.80 53.81
C GLY A 202 -23.41 3.95 54.10
N LYS A 203 -23.18 4.67 55.21
CA LYS A 203 -23.97 5.83 55.63
C LYS A 203 -24.23 6.74 54.42
N ARG A 204 -25.52 6.92 54.09
CA ARG A 204 -25.98 7.84 53.05
C ARG A 204 -25.62 9.27 53.44
N GLU A 205 -24.53 9.81 52.91
CA GLU A 205 -24.56 11.23 52.57
C GLU A 205 -25.40 11.36 51.30
N ARG A 206 -26.54 12.04 51.45
CA ARG A 206 -27.49 12.31 50.37
C ARG A 206 -26.83 13.27 49.38
N SER A 207 -26.23 12.78 48.31
CA SER A 207 -26.13 13.56 47.08
C SER A 207 -27.39 13.31 46.25
N HIS A 208 -28.33 14.25 46.34
CA HIS A 208 -29.46 14.34 45.43
C HIS A 208 -28.94 14.61 44.02
N SER A 209 -28.69 13.56 43.24
CA SER A 209 -28.57 13.66 41.79
C SER A 209 -29.98 13.59 41.19
N ARG A 210 -30.51 14.76 40.80
CA ARG A 210 -31.71 14.88 39.97
C ARG A 210 -31.52 14.09 38.67
N PRO A 211 -32.54 13.40 38.15
CA PRO A 211 -32.46 12.78 36.83
C PRO A 211 -32.40 13.87 35.75
N LEU A 212 -31.40 13.77 34.87
CA LEU A 212 -31.31 14.54 33.62
C LEU A 212 -32.53 14.23 32.75
N GLN A 213 -33.44 15.20 32.63
CA GLN A 213 -34.45 15.24 31.58
C GLN A 213 -33.74 15.34 30.23
N LYS A 214 -34.06 14.42 29.31
CA LYS A 214 -33.80 14.58 27.87
C LYS A 214 -34.49 15.87 27.41
N GLN A 215 -33.72 16.86 26.98
CA GLN A 215 -34.23 17.96 26.18
C GLN A 215 -34.05 17.60 24.71
N GLU A 216 -35.17 17.30 24.06
CA GLU A 216 -35.33 17.51 22.62
C GLU A 216 -35.14 19.01 22.35
N VAL A 217 -34.21 19.33 21.46
CA VAL A 217 -34.00 20.69 20.95
C VAL A 217 -34.94 20.84 19.76
N ASP A 218 -36.07 21.50 19.98
CA ASP A 218 -36.89 22.02 18.88
C ASP A 218 -36.51 23.47 18.58
N TYR A 219 -36.41 23.77 17.29
CA TYR A 219 -35.76 24.94 16.73
C TYR A 219 -36.79 26.04 16.47
N SER A 220 -36.53 27.21 17.05
CA SER A 220 -36.95 28.54 16.57
C SER A 220 -38.39 29.01 16.84
N ALA A 221 -38.51 30.04 17.69
CA ALA A 221 -39.31 31.25 17.42
C ALA A 221 -39.18 32.27 18.58
N ARG A 222 -38.74 33.50 18.26
CA ARG A 222 -39.06 34.81 18.90
C ARG A 222 -38.40 35.89 18.02
N HIS A 223 -39.07 36.58 17.10
CA HIS A 223 -40.03 37.71 17.22
C HIS A 223 -39.49 38.97 17.93
N SER A 224 -39.43 40.04 17.12
CA SER A 224 -39.80 41.43 17.39
C SER A 224 -38.81 42.36 18.09
N GLY A 225 -38.26 43.26 17.28
CA GLY A 225 -37.77 44.59 17.58
C GLY A 225 -37.88 45.42 16.30
#